data_AF-A0A6C0K6V1-F1
#
_entry.id   AF-A0A6C0K6V1-F1
#
_cell.length_a   1.000
_cell.length_b   1.000
_cell.length_c   1.000
_cell.angle_alpha   90.00
_cell.angle_beta   90.00
_cell.angle_gamma   90.00
#
_symmetry.space_group_name_H-M   'P 1'
#
loop_
_entity.id
_entity.type
_entity.pdbx_description
1 polymer ?
#
loop_
_entity_poly.entity_id
_entity_poly.type
_entity_poly.pdbx_seq_one_letter_code
_entity_poly.pdbx_strand_id
1 'polypeptide(L)'
;MLSVVNTNSNFAYHTIGNAEFTAAFIRVINNDLTSFYKYHLFIKYGEKVYIEVDGFREIVLTIAQLQQDRYLRFYYELAQMLTNDKHLVVEDLVYSSSSGSSDAEDQIYKEPRRWSPNTAFIEKDIHNDTITVIGYSENAYYKINPYLLEDMDYSTQEDLDNFHVAYMTTYEDENMLCNYYNVAFEYQANLLQNKFEEIL
;
A
#
# COMPACT_ATOMS: atom_id res chain seq x y z
N MET A 1 0.83 -5.79 21.41
CA MET A 1 1.22 -7.19 21.69
C MET A 1 1.38 -7.88 20.35
N LEU A 2 2.52 -8.53 20.11
CA LEU A 2 2.85 -9.21 18.87
C LEU A 2 2.44 -10.68 18.97
N SER A 3 1.84 -11.23 17.91
CA SER A 3 1.64 -12.67 17.77
C SER A 3 1.93 -13.11 16.34
N VAL A 4 2.75 -14.14 16.19
CA VAL A 4 2.86 -14.87 14.92
C VAL A 4 1.63 -15.76 14.81
N VAL A 5 0.85 -15.55 13.76
CA VAL A 5 -0.43 -16.24 13.57
C VAL A 5 -0.25 -17.52 12.77
N ASN A 6 0.62 -17.50 11.77
CA ASN A 6 0.91 -18.64 10.90
C ASN A 6 2.29 -18.45 10.24
N THR A 7 2.94 -19.54 9.88
CA THR A 7 4.18 -19.54 9.10
C THR A 7 4.16 -20.69 8.10
N ASN A 8 4.66 -20.44 6.89
CA ASN A 8 4.99 -21.49 5.92
C ASN A 8 6.47 -21.36 5.51
N SER A 9 6.90 -22.09 4.48
CA SER A 9 8.30 -22.07 4.06
C SER A 9 8.75 -20.72 3.49
N ASN A 10 7.82 -19.89 3.01
CA ASN A 10 8.10 -18.66 2.27
C ASN A 10 7.68 -17.41 3.06
N PHE A 11 6.66 -17.51 3.91
CA PHE A 11 6.06 -16.35 4.57
C PHE A 11 5.81 -16.58 6.07
N ALA A 12 5.99 -15.52 6.85
CA ALA A 12 5.51 -15.42 8.22
C ALA A 12 4.44 -14.33 8.35
N TYR A 13 3.35 -14.65 9.06
CA TYR A 13 2.21 -13.76 9.24
C TYR A 13 2.18 -13.23 10.67
N HIS A 14 2.20 -11.91 10.81
CA HIS A 14 2.33 -11.22 12.08
C HIS A 14 1.12 -10.33 12.33
N THR A 15 0.53 -10.43 13.53
CA THR A 15 -0.48 -9.46 13.98
C THR A 15 0.16 -8.46 14.95
N ILE A 16 0.02 -7.17 14.64
CA ILE A 16 0.57 -6.07 15.43
C ILE A 16 -0.58 -5.13 15.83
N GLY A 17 -1.06 -5.27 17.06
CA GLY A 17 -2.26 -4.54 17.51
C GLY A 17 -2.09 -3.04 17.78
N ASN A 18 -0.86 -2.51 17.80
CA ASN A 18 -0.57 -1.08 18.01
C ASN A 18 -0.14 -0.34 16.74
N ALA A 19 -0.19 -1.00 15.58
CA ALA A 19 0.11 -0.40 14.29
C ALA A 19 -0.95 -0.78 13.25
N GLU A 20 -1.12 0.08 12.23
CA GLU A 20 -1.95 -0.18 11.06
C GLU A 20 -1.07 -0.14 9.81
N PHE A 21 -1.10 -1.19 9.00
CA PHE A 21 -0.36 -1.34 7.75
C PHE A 21 -1.33 -1.31 6.59
N THR A 22 -1.28 -0.26 5.78
CA THR A 22 -2.12 -0.15 4.59
C THR A 22 -1.31 0.27 3.37
N ALA A 23 -1.86 0.00 2.20
CA ALA A 23 -1.27 0.45 0.95
C ALA A 23 -2.34 0.73 -0.11
N ALA A 24 -2.15 1.82 -0.86
CA ALA A 24 -2.80 2.03 -2.14
C ALA A 24 -1.81 1.64 -3.22
N PHE A 25 -2.00 0.46 -3.80
CA PHE A 25 -1.12 -0.10 -4.83
C PHE A 25 -1.90 -0.16 -6.15
N ILE A 26 -1.34 0.42 -7.20
CA ILE A 26 -1.97 0.51 -8.52
C ILE A 26 -1.01 -0.06 -9.54
N ARG A 27 -1.43 -1.09 -10.24
CA ARG A 27 -0.75 -1.62 -11.43
C ARG A 27 -1.41 -1.00 -12.66
N VAL A 28 -0.61 -0.41 -13.53
CA VAL A 28 -1.08 0.11 -14.82
C VAL A 28 -0.52 -0.75 -15.93
N ILE A 29 -1.39 -1.37 -16.72
CA ILE A 29 -1.04 -2.13 -17.92
C ILE A 29 -1.19 -1.22 -19.13
N ASN A 30 -0.11 -1.07 -19.90
CA ASN A 30 -0.05 -0.25 -21.10
C ASN A 30 -0.62 -0.99 -22.32
N ASN A 31 -0.82 -0.25 -23.42
CA ASN A 31 -1.27 -0.82 -24.70
C ASN A 31 -0.33 -1.90 -25.28
N ASP A 32 0.96 -1.84 -24.95
CA ASP A 32 1.98 -2.82 -25.34
C ASP A 32 2.13 -3.97 -24.35
N LEU A 33 1.20 -4.08 -23.38
CA LEU A 33 1.15 -5.08 -22.31
C LEU A 33 2.32 -5.01 -21.31
N THR A 34 3.16 -3.98 -21.39
CA THR A 34 4.07 -3.65 -20.28
C THR A 34 3.28 -3.11 -19.10
N SER A 35 3.80 -3.26 -17.89
CA SER A 35 3.17 -2.69 -16.70
C SER A 35 4.14 -1.85 -15.88
N PHE A 36 3.62 -0.78 -15.28
CA PHE A 36 4.29 -0.05 -14.22
C PHE A 36 3.39 0.02 -12.99
N TYR A 37 4.01 0.35 -11.85
CA TYR A 37 3.32 0.42 -10.57
C TYR A 37 3.35 1.84 -10.04
N LYS A 38 2.30 2.22 -9.34
CA LYS A 38 2.23 3.42 -8.50
C LYS A 38 1.80 2.98 -7.12
N TYR A 39 2.47 3.48 -6.08
CA TYR A 39 2.14 3.09 -4.73
C TYR A 39 2.18 4.24 -3.74
N HIS A 40 1.31 4.15 -2.74
CA HIS A 40 1.37 4.89 -1.50
C HIS A 40 1.26 3.88 -0.36
N LEU A 41 2.36 3.70 0.38
CA LEU A 41 2.45 2.76 1.48
C LEU A 41 2.36 3.55 2.79
N PHE A 42 1.52 3.09 3.70
CA PHE A 42 1.30 3.74 4.98
C PHE A 42 1.53 2.77 6.13
N ILE A 43 2.21 3.25 7.16
CA ILE A 43 2.27 2.59 8.45
C ILE A 43 1.90 3.60 9.52
N LYS A 44 0.82 3.36 10.25
CA LYS A 44 0.36 4.22 11.34
C LYS A 44 0.68 3.60 12.69
N TYR A 45 1.29 4.37 13.58
CA TYR A 45 1.59 4.01 14.97
C TYR A 45 1.15 5.14 15.91
N GLY A 46 0.05 4.95 16.64
CA GLY A 46 -0.59 6.04 17.38
C GLY A 46 -0.96 7.20 16.44
N GLU A 47 -0.45 8.41 16.71
CA GLU A 47 -0.64 9.60 15.86
C GLU A 47 0.40 9.71 14.73
N LYS A 48 1.46 8.90 14.75
CA LYS A 48 2.55 8.94 13.76
C LYS A 48 2.18 8.12 12.55
N VAL A 49 2.47 8.62 11.35
CA VAL A 49 2.26 7.94 10.08
C VAL A 49 3.54 8.02 9.26
N TYR A 50 4.10 6.87 8.94
CA TYR A 50 5.10 6.72 7.89
C TYR A 50 4.41 6.63 6.54
N ILE A 51 4.93 7.36 5.57
CA ILE A 51 4.44 7.38 4.20
C ILE A 51 5.62 7.14 3.26
N GLU A 52 5.45 6.17 2.37
CA GLU A 52 6.33 5.96 1.24
C GLU A 52 5.52 6.08 -0.05
N VAL A 53 6.00 6.88 -0.99
CA VAL A 53 5.36 7.07 -2.30
C VAL A 53 6.36 6.75 -3.40
N ASP A 54 5.91 6.02 -4.42
CA ASP A 54 6.74 5.68 -5.58
C ASP A 54 7.39 6.92 -6.20
N GLY A 55 8.70 6.87 -6.43
CA GLY A 55 9.47 7.97 -6.99
C GLY A 55 9.78 9.14 -6.03
N PHE A 56 9.31 9.09 -4.78
CA PHE A 56 9.53 10.15 -3.78
C PHE A 56 10.30 9.65 -2.56
N ARG A 57 10.75 10.61 -1.74
CA ARG A 57 11.35 10.31 -0.43
C ARG A 57 10.25 9.93 0.57
N GLU A 58 10.60 9.02 1.47
CA GLU A 58 9.79 8.69 2.63
C GLU A 58 9.64 9.90 3.58
N ILE A 59 8.46 10.02 4.19
CA ILE A 59 8.17 11.03 5.21
C ILE A 59 7.47 10.41 6.41
N VAL A 60 7.65 11.04 7.57
CA VAL A 60 6.97 10.67 8.82
C VAL A 60 6.29 11.91 9.37
N LEU A 61 4.96 11.86 9.51
CA LEU A 61 4.16 13.00 9.94
C LEU A 61 3.05 12.55 10.88
N THR A 62 2.31 13.50 11.45
CA THR A 62 1.13 13.20 12.26
C THR A 62 -0.09 12.90 11.39
N ILE A 63 -1.02 12.08 11.87
CA ILE A 63 -2.29 11.86 11.18
C ILE A 63 -3.03 13.18 10.92
N ALA A 64 -2.94 14.16 11.83
CA ALA A 64 -3.54 15.48 11.63
C ALA A 64 -2.93 16.22 10.42
N GLN A 65 -1.60 16.14 10.22
CA GLN A 65 -0.94 16.71 9.04
C GLN A 65 -1.35 15.96 7.76
N LEU A 66 -1.44 14.62 7.81
CA LEU A 66 -1.91 13.81 6.69
C LEU A 66 -3.29 14.27 6.20
N GLN A 67 -4.22 14.49 7.14
CA GLN A 67 -5.60 14.84 6.84
C GLN A 67 -5.78 16.24 6.23
N GLN A 68 -4.77 17.12 6.38
CA GLN A 68 -4.76 18.45 5.78
C GLN A 68 -4.34 18.43 4.30
N ASP A 69 -3.51 17.46 3.89
CA ASP A 69 -3.14 17.28 2.50
C ASP A 69 -4.22 16.46 1.76
N ARG A 70 -4.89 17.11 0.79
CA ARG A 70 -6.01 16.50 0.06
C ARG A 70 -5.63 15.17 -0.62
N TYR A 71 -4.44 15.08 -1.19
CA TYR A 71 -4.04 13.93 -2.01
C TYR A 71 -3.51 12.80 -1.14
N LEU A 72 -2.68 13.11 -0.15
CA LEU A 72 -2.27 12.10 0.83
C LEU A 72 -3.47 11.56 1.58
N ARG A 73 -4.43 12.41 1.96
CA ARG A 73 -5.70 11.97 2.56
C ARG A 73 -6.45 11.02 1.63
N PHE A 74 -6.60 11.38 0.35
CA PHE A 74 -7.26 10.53 -0.63
C PHE A 74 -6.61 9.13 -0.71
N TYR A 75 -5.29 9.07 -0.90
CA TYR A 75 -4.60 7.78 -1.01
C TYR A 75 -4.58 7.01 0.30
N TYR A 76 -4.58 7.68 1.44
CA TYR A 76 -4.73 7.03 2.73
C TYR A 76 -6.11 6.40 2.90
N GLU A 77 -7.19 7.11 2.55
CA GLU A 77 -8.54 6.57 2.55
C GLU A 77 -8.69 5.39 1.58
N LEU A 78 -8.11 5.51 0.37
CA LEU A 78 -8.06 4.44 -0.60
C LEU A 78 -7.33 3.20 -0.06
N ALA A 79 -6.16 3.40 0.55
CA ALA A 79 -5.39 2.33 1.17
C ALA A 79 -6.18 1.61 2.28
N GLN A 80 -6.94 2.36 3.09
CA GLN A 80 -7.81 1.79 4.11
C GLN A 80 -8.93 0.93 3.50
N MET A 81 -9.49 1.32 2.35
CA MET A 81 -10.51 0.52 1.65
C MET A 81 -9.94 -0.70 0.94
N LEU A 82 -8.66 -0.71 0.54
CA LEU A 82 -8.06 -1.86 -0.14
C LEU A 82 -7.46 -2.88 0.85
N THR A 83 -7.18 -2.46 2.08
CA THR A 83 -6.57 -3.32 3.09
C THR A 83 -7.60 -4.22 3.76
N ASN A 84 -7.40 -5.53 3.69
CA ASN A 84 -8.32 -6.52 4.25
C ASN A 84 -8.20 -6.63 5.78
N ASP A 85 -6.96 -6.62 6.29
CA ASP A 85 -6.66 -6.57 7.73
C ASP A 85 -5.44 -5.68 7.97
N LYS A 86 -5.70 -4.49 8.52
CA LYS A 86 -4.68 -3.48 8.78
C LYS A 86 -3.72 -3.85 9.92
N HIS A 87 -4.02 -4.85 10.73
CA HIS A 87 -3.13 -5.30 11.80
C HIS A 87 -2.30 -6.51 11.38
N LEU A 88 -2.55 -7.07 10.19
CA LEU A 88 -1.80 -8.17 9.62
C LEU A 88 -0.70 -7.65 8.69
N VAL A 89 0.54 -8.00 8.99
CA VAL A 89 1.70 -7.79 8.11
C VAL A 89 2.33 -9.13 7.77
N VAL A 90 2.77 -9.27 6.54
CA VAL A 90 3.43 -10.47 6.03
C VAL A 90 4.92 -10.19 5.90
N GLU A 91 5.73 -11.13 6.39
CA GLU A 91 7.18 -11.14 6.23
C GLU A 91 7.56 -12.22 5.20
N ASP A 92 8.18 -11.81 4.11
CA ASP A 92 8.84 -12.71 3.17
C ASP A 92 10.15 -13.25 3.80
N LEU A 93 10.15 -14.55 4.08
CA LEU A 93 11.25 -15.31 4.67
C LEU A 93 12.29 -15.75 3.64
N VAL A 94 11.85 -15.90 2.39
CA VAL A 94 12.62 -16.43 1.27
C VAL A 94 12.57 -15.37 0.20
N TYR A 95 13.27 -14.26 0.47
CA TYR A 95 13.32 -13.07 -0.39
C TYR A 95 13.23 -13.48 -1.87
N SER A 96 12.20 -12.98 -2.55
CA SER A 96 11.74 -13.39 -3.89
C SER A 96 12.80 -13.45 -5.00
N SER A 97 14.02 -12.96 -4.76
CA SER A 97 15.17 -13.24 -5.64
C SER A 97 15.59 -14.72 -5.68
N SER A 98 15.14 -15.55 -4.73
CA SER A 98 15.46 -16.99 -4.68
C SER A 98 14.43 -17.89 -5.37
N SER A 99 13.27 -17.35 -5.77
CA SER A 99 12.24 -18.06 -6.53
C SER A 99 12.30 -17.80 -8.04
N GLY A 100 13.44 -17.38 -8.61
CA GLY A 100 13.68 -17.44 -10.06
C GLY A 100 12.65 -16.77 -10.99
N SER A 101 11.73 -15.97 -10.47
CA SER A 101 10.78 -15.18 -11.25
C SER A 101 11.44 -13.86 -11.59
N SER A 102 12.29 -13.90 -12.62
CA SER A 102 13.14 -12.81 -13.11
C SER A 102 12.41 -11.56 -13.61
N ASP A 103 11.07 -11.47 -13.52
CA ASP A 103 10.33 -10.59 -14.43
C ASP A 103 9.36 -9.58 -13.75
N ALA A 104 9.13 -9.60 -12.43
CA ALA A 104 8.11 -8.71 -11.82
C ALA A 104 8.57 -7.91 -10.59
N GLU A 105 9.23 -8.53 -9.60
CA GLU A 105 9.52 -7.86 -8.32
C GLU A 105 10.81 -7.04 -8.33
N ASP A 106 11.83 -7.50 -9.06
CA ASP A 106 13.11 -6.79 -9.26
C ASP A 106 12.94 -5.42 -9.98
N GLN A 107 11.75 -5.15 -10.54
CA GLN A 107 11.45 -3.89 -11.24
C GLN A 107 10.74 -2.85 -10.37
N ILE A 108 10.10 -3.24 -9.26
CA ILE A 108 9.31 -2.31 -8.44
C ILE A 108 10.20 -1.59 -7.43
N TYR A 109 11.13 -2.32 -6.80
CA TYR A 109 11.97 -1.81 -5.73
C TYR A 109 13.46 -1.90 -6.08
N LYS A 110 14.21 -0.85 -5.74
CA LYS A 110 15.67 -0.81 -5.96
C LYS A 110 16.46 -1.65 -4.97
N GLU A 111 15.80 -2.14 -3.92
CA GLU A 111 16.43 -2.82 -2.79
C GLU A 111 15.54 -3.94 -2.25
N PRO A 112 16.11 -5.02 -1.71
CA PRO A 112 15.91 -5.46 -0.34
C PRO A 112 14.60 -5.29 0.45
N ARG A 113 13.40 -5.80 0.10
CA ARG A 113 12.20 -5.64 0.98
C ARG A 113 11.52 -6.93 1.43
N ARG A 114 10.90 -6.92 2.61
CA ARG A 114 10.31 -8.14 3.23
C ARG A 114 8.92 -7.98 3.80
N TRP A 115 8.53 -6.76 4.16
CA TRP A 115 7.30 -6.53 4.92
C TRP A 115 6.22 -6.01 3.99
N SER A 116 5.08 -6.71 3.89
CA SER A 116 3.94 -6.28 3.06
C SER A 116 2.64 -6.24 3.87
N PRO A 117 1.74 -5.28 3.62
CA PRO A 117 0.42 -5.27 4.23
C PRO A 117 -0.50 -6.28 3.56
N ASN A 118 -1.53 -6.73 4.28
CA ASN A 118 -2.61 -7.53 3.71
C ASN A 118 -3.57 -6.66 2.86
N THR A 119 -3.13 -6.28 1.65
CA THR A 119 -3.88 -5.37 0.76
C THR A 119 -4.24 -5.98 -0.60
N ALA A 120 -5.43 -5.63 -1.09
CA ALA A 120 -5.76 -5.72 -2.51
C ALA A 120 -5.06 -4.58 -3.29
N PHE A 121 -5.04 -4.69 -4.63
CA PHE A 121 -4.50 -3.64 -5.50
C PHE A 121 -5.45 -3.33 -6.65
N ILE A 122 -5.33 -2.13 -7.21
CA ILE A 122 -6.09 -1.72 -8.39
C ILE A 122 -5.29 -2.06 -9.64
N GLU A 123 -5.91 -2.73 -10.60
CA GLU A 123 -5.37 -2.91 -11.94
C GLU A 123 -6.10 -1.98 -12.90
N LYS A 124 -5.35 -1.07 -13.53
CA LYS A 124 -5.80 -0.21 -14.63
C LYS A 124 -5.24 -0.76 -15.92
N ASP A 125 -6.08 -1.39 -16.71
CA ASP A 125 -5.73 -1.91 -18.02
C ASP A 125 -6.09 -0.88 -19.09
N ILE A 126 -5.08 -0.18 -19.62
CA ILE A 126 -5.25 0.80 -20.69
C ILE A 126 -5.58 0.10 -22.02
N HIS A 127 -5.07 -1.11 -22.23
CA HIS A 127 -5.30 -1.87 -23.45
C HIS A 127 -6.78 -2.25 -23.59
N ASN A 128 -7.41 -2.68 -22.49
CA ASN A 128 -8.81 -3.09 -22.46
C ASN A 128 -9.77 -2.00 -21.95
N ASP A 129 -9.25 -0.83 -21.57
CA ASP A 129 -10.00 0.28 -20.94
C ASP A 129 -10.80 -0.17 -19.71
N THR A 130 -10.13 -0.87 -18.78
CA THR A 130 -10.75 -1.36 -17.54
C THR A 130 -10.00 -0.92 -16.30
N ILE A 131 -10.74 -0.79 -15.20
CA ILE A 131 -10.20 -0.56 -13.86
C ILE A 131 -10.88 -1.57 -12.94
N THR A 132 -10.10 -2.41 -12.28
CA THR A 132 -10.61 -3.46 -11.39
C THR A 132 -9.79 -3.56 -10.12
N VAL A 133 -10.37 -4.14 -9.07
CA VAL A 133 -9.63 -4.52 -7.87
C VAL A 133 -9.25 -5.99 -7.98
N ILE A 134 -7.97 -6.27 -7.88
CA ILE A 134 -7.42 -7.62 -7.78
C ILE A 134 -7.22 -7.92 -6.31
N GLY A 135 -7.69 -9.10 -5.89
CA GLY A 135 -7.56 -9.57 -4.51
C GLY A 135 -6.11 -9.66 -4.05
N TYR A 136 -5.93 -9.98 -2.77
CA TYR A 136 -4.63 -9.95 -2.11
C TYR A 136 -3.51 -10.59 -2.95
N SER A 137 -2.42 -9.83 -3.11
CA SER A 137 -1.16 -10.30 -3.68
C SER A 137 0.01 -9.69 -2.92
N GLU A 138 1.06 -10.48 -2.71
CA GLU A 138 2.26 -10.12 -1.95
C GLU A 138 3.19 -9.19 -2.76
N ASN A 139 2.70 -8.03 -3.19
CA ASN A 139 3.42 -7.16 -4.15
C ASN A 139 3.77 -5.76 -3.61
N ALA A 140 3.24 -5.37 -2.45
CA ALA A 140 3.43 -4.04 -1.87
C ALA A 140 4.35 -4.12 -0.66
N TYR A 141 5.65 -3.89 -0.82
CA TYR A 141 6.62 -4.04 0.26
C TYR A 141 7.11 -2.69 0.81
N TYR A 142 7.06 -2.55 2.14
CA TYR A 142 7.64 -1.43 2.87
C TYR A 142 9.18 -1.47 2.80
N LYS A 143 9.79 -0.29 2.65
CA LYS A 143 11.25 -0.14 2.78
C LYS A 143 11.75 -0.40 4.19
N ILE A 144 10.96 -0.04 5.20
CA ILE A 144 11.36 -0.15 6.61
C ILE A 144 10.88 -1.46 7.22
N ASN A 145 11.62 -1.93 8.23
CA ASN A 145 11.06 -2.86 9.18
C ASN A 145 9.99 -2.13 10.00
N PRO A 146 8.72 -2.59 10.01
CA PRO A 146 7.64 -1.87 10.68
C PRO A 146 7.84 -1.70 12.18
N TYR A 147 8.66 -2.55 12.82
CA TYR A 147 9.02 -2.43 14.23
C TYR A 147 9.88 -1.19 14.55
N LEU A 148 10.47 -0.54 13.55
CA LEU A 148 11.32 0.64 13.75
C LEU A 148 10.53 1.95 13.81
N LEU A 149 9.25 1.96 13.40
CA LEU A 149 8.47 3.19 13.27
C LEU A 149 8.26 3.92 14.60
N GLU A 150 8.11 3.19 15.71
CA GLU A 150 7.93 3.79 17.03
C GLU A 150 9.07 4.76 17.36
N ASP A 151 10.30 4.40 16.99
CA ASP A 151 11.52 5.15 17.26
C ASP A 151 11.91 6.15 16.16
N MET A 152 11.20 6.19 15.03
CA MET A 152 11.49 7.14 13.95
C MET A 152 11.12 8.57 14.33
N ASP A 153 12.01 9.52 14.05
CA ASP A 153 11.72 10.94 14.16
C ASP A 153 10.67 11.38 13.12
N TYR A 154 9.93 12.44 13.45
CA TYR A 154 9.10 13.13 12.47
C TYR A 154 9.98 13.83 11.43
N SER A 155 9.52 13.86 10.18
CA SER A 155 10.12 14.66 9.13
C SER A 155 10.15 16.13 9.52
N THR A 156 11.23 16.81 9.17
CA THR A 156 11.34 18.26 9.38
C THR A 156 10.36 19.01 8.47
N GLN A 157 10.04 20.26 8.78
CA GLN A 157 9.19 21.06 7.89
C GLN A 157 9.83 21.21 6.50
N GLU A 158 11.15 21.33 6.42
CA GLU A 158 11.89 21.38 5.14
C GLU A 158 11.70 20.08 4.34
N ASP A 159 11.75 18.91 4.99
CA ASP A 159 11.49 17.63 4.32
C ASP A 159 10.07 17.56 3.79
N LEU A 160 9.09 18.00 4.58
CA LEU A 160 7.68 18.01 4.19
C LEU A 160 7.41 18.98 3.03
N ASP A 161 8.01 20.17 3.05
CA ASP A 161 7.88 21.17 1.98
C ASP A 161 8.50 20.65 0.68
N ASN A 162 9.70 20.06 0.76
CA ASN A 162 10.38 19.46 -0.39
C ASN A 162 9.58 18.28 -0.96
N PHE A 163 9.03 17.43 -0.09
CA PHE A 163 8.14 16.35 -0.49
C PHE A 163 6.92 16.90 -1.22
N HIS A 164 6.23 17.88 -0.64
CA HIS A 164 4.99 18.42 -1.20
C HIS A 164 5.21 19.08 -2.56
N VAL A 165 6.29 19.88 -2.72
CA VAL A 165 6.64 20.49 -4.00
C VAL A 165 6.87 19.44 -5.08
N ALA A 166 7.57 18.35 -4.76
CA ALA A 166 7.81 17.26 -5.71
C ALA A 166 6.51 16.49 -6.01
N TYR A 167 5.78 16.12 -4.97
CA TYR A 167 4.58 15.27 -5.04
C TYR A 167 3.44 15.92 -5.83
N MET A 168 3.27 17.23 -5.69
CA MET A 168 2.27 18.01 -6.43
C MET A 168 2.54 18.11 -7.94
N THR A 169 3.66 17.60 -8.46
CA THR A 169 3.93 17.55 -9.90
C THR A 169 3.41 16.28 -10.58
N THR A 170 2.99 15.28 -9.80
CA THR A 170 2.65 13.93 -10.30
C THR A 170 1.24 13.48 -9.92
N TYR A 171 0.35 14.41 -9.51
CA TYR A 171 -0.99 14.06 -9.09
C TYR A 171 -1.85 13.57 -10.27
N GLU A 172 -2.71 12.59 -9.99
CA GLU A 172 -3.69 12.10 -10.95
C GLU A 172 -4.83 13.12 -11.08
N ASP A 173 -5.45 13.19 -12.27
CA ASP A 173 -6.63 14.02 -12.44
C ASP A 173 -7.80 13.56 -11.55
N GLU A 174 -8.72 14.48 -11.24
CA GLU A 174 -9.83 14.20 -10.32
C GLU A 174 -10.75 13.07 -10.77
N ASN A 175 -10.91 12.85 -12.09
CA ASN A 175 -11.75 11.77 -12.59
C ASN A 175 -11.09 10.41 -12.31
N MET A 176 -9.78 10.32 -12.48
CA MET A 176 -9.03 9.10 -12.17
C MET A 176 -9.10 8.75 -10.68
N LEU A 177 -8.96 9.75 -9.80
CA LEU A 177 -9.13 9.56 -8.35
C LEU A 177 -10.55 9.04 -8.02
N CYS A 178 -11.59 9.63 -8.62
CA CYS A 178 -12.97 9.15 -8.46
C CYS A 178 -13.13 7.69 -8.94
N ASN A 179 -12.54 7.32 -10.06
CA ASN A 179 -12.61 5.95 -10.58
C ASN A 179 -11.97 4.95 -9.62
N TYR A 180 -10.79 5.26 -9.07
CA TYR A 180 -10.13 4.40 -8.08
C TYR A 180 -10.98 4.24 -6.81
N TYR A 181 -11.60 5.33 -6.34
CA TYR A 181 -12.47 5.27 -5.18
C TYR A 181 -13.71 4.40 -5.43
N ASN A 182 -14.34 4.54 -6.59
CA ASN A 182 -15.54 3.77 -6.95
C ASN A 182 -15.26 2.26 -6.99
N VAL A 183 -14.17 1.83 -7.66
CA VAL A 183 -13.85 0.40 -7.73
C VAL A 183 -13.46 -0.18 -6.37
N ALA A 184 -12.79 0.60 -5.51
CA ALA A 184 -12.46 0.18 -4.15
C ALA A 184 -13.73 0.08 -3.27
N PHE A 185 -14.67 1.01 -3.43
CA PHE A 185 -15.96 0.97 -2.75
C PHE A 185 -16.78 -0.25 -3.16
N GLU A 186 -16.88 -0.53 -4.46
CA GLU A 186 -17.56 -1.72 -4.99
C GLU A 186 -16.92 -3.01 -4.47
N TYR A 187 -15.59 -3.08 -4.44
CA TYR A 187 -14.87 -4.20 -3.85
C TYR A 187 -15.25 -4.43 -2.39
N GLN A 188 -15.26 -3.37 -1.57
CA GLN A 188 -15.67 -3.47 -0.16
C GLN A 188 -17.13 -3.88 0.01
N ALA A 189 -18.03 -3.35 -0.83
CA ALA A 189 -19.43 -3.75 -0.82
C ALA A 189 -19.60 -5.26 -1.12
N ASN A 190 -18.86 -5.77 -2.11
CA ASN A 190 -18.86 -7.19 -2.47
C ASN A 190 -18.31 -8.08 -1.34
N LEU A 191 -17.22 -7.66 -0.68
CA LEU A 191 -16.69 -8.39 0.48
C LEU A 191 -17.70 -8.48 1.62
N LEU A 192 -18.42 -7.40 1.90
CA LEU A 192 -19.46 -7.39 2.93
C LEU A 192 -20.63 -8.29 2.55
N GLN A 193 -21.09 -8.23 1.30
CA GLN A 193 -22.18 -9.09 0.82
C GLN A 193 -21.81 -10.57 0.94
N ASN A 194 -20.62 -10.97 0.50
CA ASN A 194 -20.17 -12.37 0.60
C ASN A 194 -20.10 -12.84 2.05
N LYS A 195 -19.61 -11.99 2.98
CA LYS A 195 -19.62 -12.32 4.41
C LYS A 195 -21.02 -12.50 4.98
N PHE A 196 -22.02 -11.76 4.50
CA PHE A 196 -23.41 -11.96 4.92
C PHE A 196 -23.98 -13.27 4.36
N GLU A 197 -23.68 -13.62 3.12
CA GLU A 197 -24.13 -14.86 2.49
C GLU A 197 -23.54 -16.11 3.16
N GLU A 198 -22.31 -16.05 3.68
CA GLU A 198 -21.67 -17.15 4.42
C GLU A 198 -22.28 -17.42 5.81
N ILE A 199 -23.05 -16.48 6.37
CA ILE A 199 -23.64 -16.57 7.71
C ILE A 199 -25.12 -17.04 7.66
N LEU A 200 -25.73 -17.08 6.47
CA LEU A 200 -27.11 -17.52 6.22
C LEU A 200 -27.20 -19.00 5.86
#